data_AF-A0A7S6SD48-F1
#
_entry.id   AF-A0A7S6SD48-F1
#
_cell.length_a   1.000
_cell.length_b   1.000
_cell.length_c   1.000
_cell.angle_alpha   90.00
_cell.angle_beta   90.00
_cell.angle_gamma   90.00
#
_symmetry.space_group_name_H-M   'P 1'
#
loop_
_entity.id
_entity.type
_entity.pdbx_description
1 polymer ?
#
loop_
_entity_poly.entity_id
_entity_poly.type
_entity_poly.pdbx_seq_one_letter_code
_entity_poly.pdbx_strand_id
1 'polypeptide(L)' 'MKKTKASLGGALTTILIFTAIGVLGMAFAGFYTGEWLYFVAGGLFAISGVSGVFVVRALRATIEKNK' A
#
# COMPACT_ATOMS: atom_id res chain seq x y z
N MET A 1 -5.45 -1.58 -27.57
CA MET A 1 -4.93 -1.57 -26.18
C MET A 1 -5.98 -2.14 -25.22
N LYS A 2 -5.81 -3.37 -24.71
CA LYS A 2 -6.77 -4.04 -23.79
C LYS A 2 -6.12 -4.45 -22.45
N LYS A 3 -4.95 -3.88 -22.12
CA LYS A 3 -4.09 -4.30 -20.98
C LYS A 3 -4.38 -3.60 -19.64
N THR A 4 -5.17 -2.53 -19.61
CA THR A 4 -5.29 -1.64 -18.44
C THR A 4 -6.05 -2.23 -17.25
N LYS A 5 -7.06 -3.10 -17.48
CA LYS A 5 -7.88 -3.64 -16.38
C LYS A 5 -7.18 -4.75 -15.58
N ALA A 6 -6.35 -5.57 -16.24
CA ALA A 6 -5.66 -6.68 -15.58
C ALA A 6 -4.47 -6.20 -14.72
N SER A 7 -3.83 -5.08 -15.08
CA SER A 7 -2.65 -4.54 -14.39
C SER A 7 -2.99 -3.82 -13.08
N LEU A 8 -4.15 -3.15 -12.97
CA LEU A 8 -4.49 -2.37 -11.77
C LEU A 8 -4.73 -3.24 -10.52
N GLY A 9 -5.36 -4.41 -10.70
CA GLY A 9 -5.57 -5.36 -9.61
C GLY A 9 -4.24 -5.93 -9.09
N GLY A 10 -3.33 -6.28 -10.00
CA GLY A 10 -1.98 -6.72 -9.64
C GLY A 10 -1.20 -5.63 -8.88
N ALA A 11 -1.24 -4.40 -9.37
CA ALA A 11 -0.60 -3.26 -8.70
C ALA A 11 -1.14 -3.03 -7.28
N LEU A 12 -2.47 -3.12 -7.10
CA LEU A 12 -3.09 -2.99 -5.77
C LEU A 12 -2.62 -4.10 -4.81
N THR A 13 -2.63 -5.35 -5.27
CA THR A 13 -2.17 -6.50 -4.48
C THR A 13 -0.70 -6.36 -4.10
N THR A 14 0.15 -5.93 -5.04
CA THR A 14 1.57 -5.66 -4.78
C THR A 14 1.73 -4.58 -3.70
N ILE A 15 1.04 -3.44 -3.84
CA ILE A 15 1.09 -2.35 -2.85
C ILE A 15 0.70 -2.89 -1.46
N LEU A 16 -0.42 -3.61 -1.36
CA LEU A 16 -0.91 -4.14 -0.07
C LEU A 16 0.08 -5.12 0.57
N ILE A 17 0.65 -6.04 -0.21
CA ILE A 17 1.61 -7.03 0.29
C ILE A 17 2.88 -6.34 0.81
N PHE A 18 3.47 -5.43 0.02
CA PHE A 18 4.70 -4.74 0.43
C PHE A 18 4.47 -3.76 1.57
N THR A 19 3.31 -3.09 1.61
CA THR A 19 2.92 -2.28 2.78
C THR A 19 2.83 -3.16 4.02
N ALA A 20 2.12 -4.29 3.96
CA ALA A 20 1.96 -5.19 5.11
C ALA A 20 3.31 -5.72 5.61
N ILE A 21 4.19 -6.16 4.70
CA ILE A 21 5.54 -6.61 5.05
C ILE A 21 6.35 -5.49 5.69
N GLY A 22 6.31 -4.28 5.15
CA GLY A 22 7.03 -3.13 5.70
C GLY A 22 6.55 -2.73 7.09
N VAL A 23 5.23 -2.70 7.31
CA VAL A 23 4.63 -2.42 8.63
C VAL A 23 5.04 -3.49 9.64
N LEU A 24 4.94 -4.77 9.29
CA LEU A 24 5.32 -5.88 10.17
C LEU A 24 6.83 -5.87 10.48
N GLY A 25 7.66 -5.57 9.49
CA GLY A 25 9.11 -5.43 9.66
C GLY A 25 9.48 -4.30 10.61
N MET A 26 8.83 -3.14 10.47
CA MET A 26 9.03 -2.01 11.39
C MET A 26 8.49 -2.29 12.79
N ALA A 27 7.34 -2.95 12.93
CA ALA A 27 6.83 -3.37 14.23
C ALA A 27 7.81 -4.34 14.92
N PHE A 28 8.31 -5.35 14.20
CA PHE A 28 9.31 -6.29 14.71
C PHE A 28 10.61 -5.57 15.12
N ALA A 29 11.10 -4.64 14.30
CA ALA A 29 12.28 -3.84 14.62
C ALA A 29 12.06 -2.98 15.87
N GLY A 30 10.88 -2.36 16.04
CA GLY A 30 10.53 -1.60 17.23
C GLY A 30 10.47 -2.46 18.49
N PHE A 31 9.91 -3.67 18.40
CA PHE A 31 9.93 -4.62 19.52
C PHE A 31 11.34 -5.10 19.87
N TYR A 32 12.19 -5.35 18.87
CA TYR A 32 13.55 -5.84 19.08
C TYR A 32 14.50 -4.77 19.64
N THR A 33 14.37 -3.52 19.17
CA THR A 33 15.25 -2.41 19.56
C THR A 33 14.75 -1.62 20.76
N GLY A 34 13.46 -1.69 21.07
CA GLY A 34 12.81 -0.84 22.08
C GLY A 34 12.57 0.61 21.64
N GLU A 35 12.93 0.95 20.40
CA GLU A 35 12.84 2.32 19.87
C GLU A 35 11.41 2.62 19.38
N TRP A 36 10.75 3.58 20.02
CA TRP A 36 9.37 3.97 19.68
C TRP A 36 9.22 4.53 18.26
N LEU A 37 10.32 5.07 17.71
CA LEU A 37 10.39 5.65 16.36
C LEU A 37 9.99 4.65 15.27
N TYR A 38 10.30 3.35 15.43
CA TYR A 38 9.91 2.34 14.45
C TYR A 38 8.38 2.11 14.41
N PHE A 39 7.70 2.22 15.55
CA PHE A 39 6.24 2.12 15.60
C PHE A 39 5.58 3.34 14.92
N VAL A 40 6.13 4.53 15.12
CA VAL A 40 5.67 5.76 14.44
C VAL A 40 5.90 5.66 12.94
N ALA A 41 7.08 5.23 12.51
CA ALA A 41 7.40 5.00 11.10
C ALA A 41 6.48 3.94 10.47
N GLY A 42 6.23 2.84 11.17
CA GLY A 42 5.30 1.79 10.75
C GLY A 42 3.87 2.32 10.59
N GLY A 43 3.40 3.15 11.52
CA GLY A 43 2.10 3.81 11.44
C GLY A 43 1.98 4.74 10.24
N LEU A 44 2.98 5.60 10.00
CA LEU A 44 3.02 6.48 8.83
C LEU A 44 3.05 5.68 7.51
N PHE A 45 3.79 4.58 7.49
CA PHE A 45 3.86 3.70 6.33
C PHE A 45 2.53 3.00 6.04
N ALA A 46 1.80 2.57 7.07
CA ALA A 46 0.46 2.01 6.92
C ALA A 46 -0.51 3.03 6.29
N ILE A 47 -0.47 4.29 6.73
CA ILE A 47 -1.30 5.38 6.17
C ILE A 47 -0.96 5.62 4.69
N SER A 48 0.32 5.57 4.34
CA SER A 48 0.78 5.67 2.94
C SER A 48 0.20 4.55 2.06
N GLY A 49 0.22 3.30 2.55
CA GLY A 49 -0.37 2.17 1.82
C GLY A 49 -1.88 2.30 1.61
N VAL A 50 -2.63 2.77 2.62
CA VAL A 50 -4.08 3.05 2.50
C VAL A 50 -4.33 4.13 1.44
N SER A 51 -3.50 5.17 1.42
CA SER A 51 -3.59 6.23 0.40
C SER A 51 -3.36 5.67 -1.01
N GLY A 52 -2.41 4.74 -1.17
CA GLY A 52 -2.20 3.99 -2.42
C GLY A 52 -3.44 3.22 -2.89
N VAL A 53 -4.17 2.58 -1.97
CA VAL A 53 -5.44 1.89 -2.28
C VAL A 53 -6.47 2.85 -2.83
N PHE A 54 -6.63 4.02 -2.21
CA PHE A 54 -7.57 5.05 -2.67
C PHE A 54 -7.23 5.55 -4.08
N VAL A 55 -5.95 5.84 -4.35
CA VAL A 55 -5.49 6.29 -5.67
C VAL A 55 -5.77 5.23 -6.74
N VAL A 56 -5.45 3.95 -6.48
CA VAL A 56 -5.70 2.87 -7.45
C VAL A 56 -7.20 2.68 -7.71
N ARG A 57 -8.05 2.80 -6.68
CA ARG A 57 -9.52 2.75 -6.85
C ARG A 57 -10.04 3.93 -7.67
N ALA A 58 -9.55 5.14 -7.42
CA ALA A 58 -9.91 6.33 -8.18
C ALA A 58 -9.46 6.24 -9.65
N LEU A 59 -8.25 5.73 -9.89
CA LEU A 59 -7.74 5.46 -11.24
C LEU A 59 -8.62 4.44 -11.97
N ARG A 60 -9.01 3.36 -11.28
CA ARG A 60 -9.90 2.34 -11.83
C ARG A 60 -11.23 2.94 -12.25
N ALA A 61 -11.87 3.73 -11.38
CA ALA A 61 -13.14 4.39 -11.67
C ALA A 61 -13.03 5.34 -12.88
N THR A 62 -11.92 6.07 -12.98
CA THR A 62 -11.65 6.98 -14.10
C THR A 62 -11.47 6.23 -15.42
N ILE A 63 -10.76 5.10 -15.41
CA ILE A 63 -10.58 4.23 -16.59
C ILE A 63 -11.92 3.62 -17.02
N GLU A 64 -12.80 3.27 -16.09
CA GLU A 64 -14.12 2.71 -16.40
C GLU A 64 -15.09 3.76 -16.96
N LYS A 65 -14.99 5.01 -16.52
CA LYS A 65 -15.83 6.12 -17.02
C LYS A 65 -15.47 6.59 -18.44
N ASN A 66 -14.21 6.46 -18.86
CA ASN A 66 -13.71 6.91 -20.17
C ASN A 66 -13.70 5.81 -21.24
N LYS A 67 -14.43 4.72 -21.03
CA LYS A 67 -14.44 3.53 -21.89
C LYS A 67 -15.83 3.26 -22.44
#